data_AF-A0A7J6QUZ5-F1
#
_entry.id   AF-A0A7J6QUZ5-F1
#
_cell.length_a   1.000
_cell.length_b   1.000
_cell.length_c   1.000
_cell.angle_alpha   90.00
_cell.angle_beta   90.00
_cell.angle_gamma   90.00
#
_symmetry.space_group_name_H-M   'P 1'
#
loop_
_entity.id
_entity.type
_entity.pdbx_description
1 polymer ?
#
loop_
_entity_poly.entity_id
_entity_poly.type
_entity_poly.pdbx_seq_one_letter_code
_entity_poly.pdbx_strand_id
1 'polypeptide(L)'
;SWATYCPWLFSQDHKNHDVVGGTEIGTCLGDLFSVNWMEDSDLHRIFDIPEKLIQQAQIVTFETNLSHVTQFGDRSVAQLEVTDFQGTTDGVVAKASWPQTTGEDQVREILGRVGKVDPNKAEEYGRLSELKKVSSVPASYAAIYSAYARLMREAASPRNHASELRAAQVLLQALQERIRGLEGRVEERGE
;
A
#
# COMPACT_ATOMS: atom_id res chain seq x y z
N SER A 1 4.43 -22.01 -2.86
CA SER A 1 3.52 -21.01 -2.27
C SER A 1 3.07 -21.51 -0.91
N TRP A 2 2.59 -20.61 -0.05
CA TRP A 2 2.17 -20.89 1.32
C TRP A 2 0.82 -20.24 1.60
N ALA A 3 -0.03 -20.91 2.36
CA ALA A 3 -1.26 -20.31 2.87
C ALA A 3 -0.96 -19.35 4.03
N THR A 4 -1.82 -18.37 4.22
CA THR A 4 -1.76 -17.40 5.33
C THR A 4 -3.17 -17.11 5.85
N TYR A 5 -3.26 -16.38 6.97
CA TYR A 5 -4.52 -16.11 7.68
C TYR A 5 -5.27 -17.39 8.02
N CYS A 6 -4.54 -18.32 8.62
CA CYS A 6 -5.03 -19.66 8.89
C CYS A 6 -5.61 -19.82 10.30
N PRO A 7 -6.49 -20.82 10.50
CA PRO A 7 -6.91 -21.24 11.82
C PRO A 7 -5.74 -21.68 12.69
N TRP A 8 -5.94 -21.67 13.99
CA TRP A 8 -4.97 -22.06 15.02
C TRP A 8 -4.23 -23.36 14.71
N LEU A 9 -4.96 -24.37 14.24
CA LEU A 9 -4.41 -25.70 13.96
C LEU A 9 -3.32 -25.68 12.87
N PHE A 10 -3.31 -24.63 12.06
CA PHE A 10 -2.43 -24.47 10.91
C PHE A 10 -1.52 -23.24 11.02
N SER A 11 -1.66 -22.42 12.07
CA SER A 11 -0.81 -21.24 12.30
C SER A 11 0.46 -21.58 13.07
N GLN A 12 1.60 -21.03 12.66
CA GLN A 12 2.89 -21.24 13.32
C GLN A 12 2.94 -20.69 14.75
N ASP A 13 2.18 -19.64 15.04
CA ASP A 13 2.16 -18.98 16.34
C ASP A 13 1.00 -19.44 17.25
N HIS A 14 0.26 -20.47 16.82
CA HIS A 14 -0.88 -21.00 17.56
C HIS A 14 -1.89 -19.92 17.94
N LYS A 15 -2.24 -19.05 16.98
CA LYS A 15 -3.36 -18.10 17.07
C LYS A 15 -4.31 -18.27 15.87
N ASN A 16 -5.57 -17.88 16.05
CA ASN A 16 -6.55 -17.82 14.97
C ASN A 16 -6.33 -16.54 14.16
N HIS A 17 -5.91 -16.69 12.90
CA HIS A 17 -5.76 -15.59 11.94
C HIS A 17 -6.86 -15.58 10.88
N ASP A 18 -7.83 -16.49 10.99
CA ASP A 18 -8.98 -16.68 10.11
C ASP A 18 -10.28 -16.04 10.65
N VAL A 19 -10.15 -15.03 11.50
CA VAL A 19 -11.31 -14.40 12.17
C VAL A 19 -11.84 -13.23 11.34
N VAL A 20 -13.10 -13.33 10.89
CA VAL A 20 -13.79 -12.26 10.15
C VAL A 20 -14.99 -11.80 10.95
N GLY A 21 -15.03 -10.51 11.32
CA GLY A 21 -16.13 -9.95 12.11
C GLY A 21 -16.37 -10.65 13.45
N GLY A 22 -15.30 -11.17 14.08
CA GLY A 22 -15.38 -11.93 15.34
C GLY A 22 -15.81 -13.40 15.19
N THR A 23 -16.00 -13.89 13.95
CA THR A 23 -16.34 -15.29 13.67
C THR A 23 -15.12 -16.01 13.09
N GLU A 24 -14.78 -17.17 13.64
CA GLU A 24 -13.76 -18.07 13.09
C GLU A 24 -14.29 -18.77 11.83
N ILE A 25 -13.55 -18.69 10.73
CA ILE A 25 -13.98 -19.21 9.43
C ILE A 25 -13.62 -20.70 9.26
N GLY A 26 -12.58 -21.19 9.95
CA GLY A 26 -12.14 -22.58 9.92
C GLY A 26 -11.32 -22.96 8.69
N THR A 27 -10.88 -21.98 7.90
CA THR A 27 -9.97 -22.17 6.76
C THR A 27 -9.04 -20.98 6.59
N CYS A 28 -7.89 -21.20 5.95
CA CYS A 28 -6.99 -20.11 5.56
C CYS A 28 -7.70 -19.13 4.61
N LEU A 29 -7.50 -17.82 4.84
CA LEU A 29 -8.18 -16.77 4.07
C LEU A 29 -7.37 -16.24 2.89
N GLY A 30 -6.11 -16.65 2.75
CA GLY A 30 -5.28 -16.23 1.62
C GLY A 30 -4.05 -17.08 1.41
N ASP A 31 -3.28 -16.72 0.40
CA ASP A 31 -1.93 -17.22 0.18
C ASP A 31 -0.91 -16.08 0.33
N LEU A 32 0.24 -16.39 0.91
CA LEU A 32 1.27 -15.45 1.33
C LEU A 32 1.77 -14.57 0.18
N PHE A 33 1.94 -15.14 -1.01
CA PHE A 33 2.36 -14.35 -2.17
C PHE A 33 1.28 -13.36 -2.58
N SER A 34 0.03 -13.81 -2.71
CA SER A 34 -1.04 -12.95 -3.21
C SER A 34 -1.38 -11.82 -2.25
N VAL A 35 -1.47 -12.10 -0.95
CA VAL A 35 -1.83 -11.06 0.02
C VAL A 35 -0.76 -9.98 0.10
N ASN A 36 0.52 -10.34 -0.03
CA ASN A 36 1.63 -9.39 0.04
C ASN A 36 1.54 -8.33 -1.07
N TRP A 37 1.29 -8.72 -2.32
CA TRP A 37 1.19 -7.74 -3.42
C TRP A 37 -0.14 -6.98 -3.39
N MET A 38 -1.26 -7.64 -3.05
CA MET A 38 -2.56 -6.99 -3.02
C MET A 38 -2.63 -5.90 -1.95
N GLU A 39 -2.13 -6.19 -0.75
CA GLU A 39 -2.18 -5.23 0.34
C GLU A 39 -1.18 -4.09 0.16
N ASP A 40 -0.03 -4.36 -0.46
CA ASP A 40 0.91 -3.33 -0.87
C ASP A 40 0.31 -2.38 -1.93
N SER A 41 -0.29 -2.93 -2.98
CA SER A 41 -1.04 -2.13 -3.97
C SER A 41 -2.12 -1.29 -3.32
N ASP A 42 -2.87 -1.84 -2.36
CA ASP A 42 -3.87 -1.07 -1.62
C ASP A 42 -3.23 0.10 -0.86
N LEU A 43 -2.05 -0.06 -0.25
CA LEU A 43 -1.33 1.04 0.40
C LEU A 43 -0.95 2.15 -0.58
N HIS A 44 -0.28 1.79 -1.67
CA HIS A 44 0.17 2.73 -2.68
C HIS A 44 -1.02 3.49 -3.28
N ARG A 45 -2.10 2.76 -3.58
CA ARG A 45 -3.38 3.29 -4.05
C ARG A 45 -4.01 4.28 -3.06
N ILE A 46 -4.09 3.91 -1.78
CA ILE A 46 -4.71 4.72 -0.73
C ILE A 46 -3.93 6.00 -0.48
N PHE A 47 -2.60 5.92 -0.42
CA PHE A 47 -1.74 7.05 -0.11
C PHE A 47 -1.32 7.87 -1.33
N ASP A 48 -1.79 7.48 -2.53
CA ASP A 48 -1.42 8.10 -3.80
C ASP A 48 0.10 8.14 -3.99
N ILE A 49 0.76 7.04 -3.63
CA ILE A 49 2.21 6.87 -3.74
C ILE A 49 2.46 6.05 -5.02
N PRO A 50 3.20 6.58 -5.99
CA PRO A 50 3.54 5.83 -7.20
C PRO A 50 4.45 4.65 -6.87
N GLU A 51 4.27 3.55 -7.61
CA GLU A 51 5.04 2.32 -7.46
C GLU A 51 5.28 1.70 -8.83
N LYS A 52 6.54 1.33 -9.11
CA LYS A 52 6.91 0.54 -10.28
C LYS A 52 6.79 -0.96 -10.02
N LEU A 53 6.51 -1.73 -11.07
CA LEU A 53 6.46 -3.20 -10.99
C LEU A 53 7.73 -3.82 -10.39
N ILE A 54 8.92 -3.23 -10.64
CA ILE A 54 10.17 -3.71 -10.05
C ILE A 54 10.23 -3.49 -8.53
N GLN A 55 9.66 -2.39 -8.03
CA GLN A 55 9.61 -2.09 -6.60
C GLN A 55 8.64 -3.05 -5.91
N GLN A 56 7.46 -3.25 -6.49
CA GLN A 56 6.48 -4.22 -6.02
C GLN A 56 7.07 -5.63 -5.96
N ALA A 57 7.74 -6.06 -7.03
CA ALA A 57 8.37 -7.37 -7.07
C ALA A 57 9.45 -7.53 -6.00
N GLN A 58 10.23 -6.49 -5.69
CA GLN A 58 11.23 -6.51 -4.62
C GLN A 58 10.58 -6.64 -3.24
N ILE A 59 9.55 -5.84 -2.97
CA ILE A 59 8.81 -5.87 -1.70
C ILE A 59 8.18 -7.26 -1.50
N VAL A 60 7.46 -7.77 -2.50
CA VAL A 60 6.81 -9.08 -2.44
C VAL A 60 7.81 -10.21 -2.29
N THR A 61 8.98 -10.13 -2.96
CA THR A 61 10.05 -11.12 -2.79
C THR A 61 10.57 -11.15 -1.35
N PHE A 62 10.71 -9.99 -0.72
CA PHE A 62 11.18 -9.88 0.67
C PHE A 62 10.13 -10.40 1.66
N GLU A 63 8.86 -10.04 1.48
CA GLU A 63 7.79 -10.39 2.41
C GLU A 63 7.30 -11.84 2.25
N THR A 64 7.43 -12.45 1.07
CA THR A 64 7.11 -13.87 0.84
C THR A 64 8.28 -14.77 1.27
N ASN A 65 8.64 -14.70 2.55
CA ASN A 65 9.84 -15.34 3.10
C ASN A 65 9.81 -16.89 3.15
N LEU A 66 8.63 -17.51 2.99
CA LEU A 66 8.50 -18.98 3.02
C LEU A 66 8.72 -19.63 1.64
N SER A 67 8.75 -18.87 0.55
CA SER A 67 9.00 -19.41 -0.79
C SER A 67 9.69 -18.42 -1.72
N HIS A 68 10.40 -18.92 -2.73
CA HIS A 68 11.15 -18.06 -3.65
C HIS A 68 10.23 -17.42 -4.70
N VAL A 69 10.10 -16.09 -4.66
CA VAL A 69 9.49 -15.31 -5.73
C VAL A 69 10.49 -15.18 -6.89
N THR A 70 10.03 -15.41 -8.11
CA THR A 70 10.87 -15.42 -9.33
C THR A 70 10.23 -14.60 -10.44
N GLN A 71 11.05 -13.94 -11.24
CA GLN A 71 10.61 -13.07 -12.34
C GLN A 71 11.10 -13.63 -13.69
N PHE A 72 10.22 -13.63 -14.69
CA PHE A 72 10.49 -14.15 -16.03
C PHE A 72 9.98 -13.18 -17.10
N GLY A 73 10.44 -13.37 -18.35
CA GLY A 73 10.01 -12.55 -19.49
C GLY A 73 10.84 -11.29 -19.67
N ASP A 74 10.24 -10.27 -20.29
CA ASP A 74 10.89 -9.00 -20.60
C ASP A 74 11.00 -8.11 -19.36
N ARG A 75 12.23 -7.88 -18.91
CA ARG A 75 12.53 -7.10 -17.72
C ARG A 75 12.32 -5.60 -17.91
N SER A 76 12.20 -5.09 -19.14
CA SER A 76 11.89 -3.67 -19.35
C SER A 76 10.49 -3.32 -18.87
N VAL A 77 9.56 -4.28 -18.88
CA VAL A 77 8.19 -4.10 -18.35
C VAL A 77 8.22 -3.75 -16.87
N ALA A 78 9.20 -4.24 -16.11
CA ALA A 78 9.31 -3.99 -14.67
C ALA A 78 9.55 -2.49 -14.34
N GLN A 79 9.91 -1.66 -15.32
CA GLN A 79 10.10 -0.21 -15.14
C GLN A 79 8.80 0.60 -15.23
N LEU A 80 7.71 -0.02 -15.66
CA LEU A 80 6.39 0.60 -15.77
C LEU A 80 5.72 0.71 -14.40
N GLU A 81 4.79 1.64 -14.29
CA GLU A 81 4.05 1.88 -13.05
C GLU A 81 3.02 0.75 -12.85
N VAL A 82 2.79 0.37 -11.59
CA VAL A 82 1.79 -0.63 -11.21
C VAL A 82 0.39 -0.19 -11.67
N THR A 83 0.12 1.11 -11.63
CA THR A 83 -1.16 1.71 -12.05
C THR A 83 -1.46 1.55 -13.54
N ASP A 84 -0.44 1.36 -14.39
CA ASP A 84 -0.63 1.05 -15.82
C ASP A 84 -1.35 -0.30 -16.03
N PHE A 85 -1.30 -1.19 -15.02
CA PHE A 85 -1.88 -2.53 -15.07
C PHE A 85 -3.04 -2.72 -14.10
N GLN A 86 -2.94 -2.13 -12.90
CA GLN A 86 -3.90 -2.31 -11.81
C GLN A 86 -4.92 -1.17 -11.70
N GLY A 87 -4.74 -0.08 -12.47
CA GLY A 87 -5.62 1.09 -12.47
C GLY A 87 -5.37 2.06 -11.31
N THR A 88 -6.12 3.16 -11.28
CA THR A 88 -6.09 4.18 -10.23
C THR A 88 -7.44 4.28 -9.50
N THR A 89 -7.48 4.99 -8.36
CA THR A 89 -8.69 5.16 -7.52
C THR A 89 -9.79 6.00 -8.15
N ASP A 90 -9.48 6.76 -9.19
CA ASP A 90 -10.48 7.51 -9.90
C ASP A 90 -11.32 6.49 -10.66
N GLY A 91 -12.47 6.10 -10.11
CA GLY A 91 -13.52 5.36 -10.82
C GLY A 91 -13.99 6.03 -12.13
N VAL A 92 -13.35 7.14 -12.52
CA VAL A 92 -13.07 7.45 -13.92
C VAL A 92 -12.17 6.34 -14.49
N VAL A 93 -12.78 5.19 -14.80
CA VAL A 93 -12.47 4.58 -16.09
C VAL A 93 -12.61 5.74 -17.06
N ALA A 94 -11.50 6.30 -17.54
CA ALA A 94 -11.54 7.06 -18.76
C ALA A 94 -12.17 6.05 -19.71
N LYS A 95 -13.49 6.20 -19.96
CA LYS A 95 -14.14 5.47 -21.03
C LYS A 95 -13.15 5.64 -22.15
N ALA A 96 -12.68 4.54 -22.73
CA ALA A 96 -11.97 4.61 -23.99
C ALA A 96 -12.98 5.15 -25.00
N SER A 97 -13.26 6.45 -24.94
CA SER A 97 -14.06 7.19 -25.88
C SER A 97 -13.06 7.65 -26.90
N TRP A 98 -13.05 6.93 -28.02
CA TRP A 98 -12.52 7.45 -29.27
C TRP A 98 -12.95 8.92 -29.42
N PRO A 99 -12.02 9.85 -29.68
CA PRO A 99 -12.27 11.26 -29.44
C PRO A 99 -13.27 11.82 -30.48
N GLN A 100 -14.26 12.55 -29.96
CA GLN A 100 -15.14 13.42 -30.74
C GLN A 100 -15.29 14.80 -30.05
N THR A 101 -14.26 15.31 -29.36
CA THR A 101 -14.32 16.62 -28.70
C THR A 101 -13.22 17.56 -29.17
N THR A 102 -13.55 18.85 -29.25
CA THR A 102 -12.68 19.93 -29.73
C THR A 102 -11.75 20.41 -28.61
N GLY A 103 -10.65 21.08 -28.98
CA GLY A 103 -9.58 21.46 -28.05
C GLY A 103 -9.98 22.40 -26.91
N GLU A 104 -11.10 23.12 -27.01
CA GLU A 104 -11.59 24.01 -25.95
C GLU A 104 -12.25 23.25 -24.78
N ASP A 105 -12.90 22.12 -25.07
CA ASP A 105 -13.52 21.28 -24.05
C ASP A 105 -12.47 20.54 -23.23
N GLN A 106 -11.35 20.16 -23.87
CA GLN A 106 -10.21 19.53 -23.19
C GLN A 106 -9.55 20.47 -22.19
N VAL A 107 -9.40 21.76 -22.52
CA VAL A 107 -8.82 22.76 -21.62
C VAL A 107 -9.71 23.00 -20.40
N ARG A 108 -11.05 23.02 -20.57
CA ARG A 108 -11.99 23.14 -19.45
C ARG A 108 -12.00 21.93 -18.53
N GLU A 109 -11.86 20.72 -19.10
CA GLU A 109 -11.76 19.49 -18.32
C GLU A 109 -10.45 19.43 -17.51
N ILE A 110 -9.32 19.80 -18.13
CA ILE A 110 -8.01 19.87 -17.47
C ILE A 110 -8.03 20.90 -16.33
N LEU A 111 -8.57 22.10 -16.58
CA LEU A 111 -8.68 23.14 -15.56
C LEU A 111 -9.67 22.78 -14.43
N GLY A 112 -10.66 21.91 -14.68
CA GLY A 112 -11.61 21.42 -13.68
C GLY A 112 -11.09 20.29 -12.78
N ARG A 113 -10.01 19.60 -13.17
CA ARG A 113 -9.36 18.54 -12.39
C ARG A 113 -8.35 19.06 -11.36
N VAL A 114 -7.80 20.25 -11.58
CA VAL A 114 -6.87 20.87 -10.63
C VAL A 114 -7.67 21.42 -9.44
N GLY A 115 -7.85 20.59 -8.40
CA GLY A 115 -8.31 21.06 -7.08
C GLY A 115 -9.46 20.31 -6.41
N LYS A 116 -9.95 19.18 -6.94
CA LYS A 116 -10.92 18.35 -6.22
C LYS A 116 -10.22 17.21 -5.47
N VAL A 117 -9.93 17.43 -4.19
CA VAL A 117 -9.64 16.34 -3.25
C VAL A 117 -10.94 15.57 -3.02
N ASP A 118 -10.96 14.28 -3.35
CA ASP A 118 -12.11 13.40 -3.16
C ASP A 118 -12.46 13.30 -1.65
N PRO A 119 -13.67 13.74 -1.23
CA PRO A 119 -14.09 13.69 0.17
C PRO A 119 -14.25 12.28 0.75
N ASN A 120 -14.29 11.22 -0.08
CA ASN A 120 -14.37 9.83 0.37
C ASN A 120 -13.02 9.22 0.75
N LYS A 121 -11.89 9.85 0.41
CA LYS A 121 -10.55 9.34 0.80
C LYS A 121 -10.38 9.30 2.32
N ALA A 122 -10.90 10.27 3.07
CA ALA A 122 -10.79 10.33 4.54
C ALA A 122 -11.51 9.18 5.26
N GLU A 123 -12.70 8.80 4.79
CA GLU A 123 -13.47 7.68 5.33
C GLU A 123 -12.83 6.34 4.92
N GLU A 124 -12.35 6.23 3.68
CA GLU A 124 -11.58 5.08 3.20
C GLU A 124 -10.27 4.91 4.01
N TYR A 125 -9.52 5.98 4.29
CA TYR A 125 -8.35 5.97 5.19
C TYR A 125 -8.69 5.43 6.58
N GLY A 126 -9.83 5.83 7.17
CA GLY A 126 -10.28 5.36 8.48
C GLY A 126 -10.71 3.89 8.49
N ARG A 127 -11.45 3.46 7.46
CA ARG A 127 -11.88 2.06 7.31
C ARG A 127 -10.68 1.13 7.10
N LEU A 128 -9.67 1.57 6.37
CA LEU A 128 -8.47 0.79 6.07
C LEU A 128 -7.42 0.85 7.19
N SER A 129 -7.40 1.87 8.04
CA SER A 129 -6.60 1.80 9.29
C SER A 129 -7.12 0.73 10.23
N GLU A 130 -8.42 0.43 10.20
CA GLU A 130 -9.01 -0.69 10.93
C GLU A 130 -8.78 -2.03 10.20
N LEU A 131 -8.88 -2.06 8.87
CA LEU A 131 -8.59 -3.26 8.05
C LEU A 131 -7.12 -3.69 8.12
N LYS A 132 -6.18 -2.75 8.30
CA LYS A 132 -4.75 -3.03 8.49
C LYS A 132 -4.41 -3.60 9.88
N LYS A 133 -5.34 -3.60 10.83
CA LYS A 133 -5.17 -4.36 12.09
C LYS A 133 -5.23 -5.88 11.87
N VAL A 134 -5.73 -6.32 10.71
CA VAL A 134 -5.87 -7.74 10.31
C VAL A 134 -5.06 -8.10 9.04
N SER A 135 -4.21 -7.19 8.53
CA SER A 135 -3.44 -7.41 7.28
C SER A 135 -1.97 -7.79 7.54
N SER A 136 -1.36 -8.43 6.53
CA SER A 136 -0.05 -9.09 6.43
C SER A 136 1.06 -8.15 6.01
N VAL A 137 0.73 -6.97 5.47
CA VAL A 137 1.65 -5.83 5.46
C VAL A 137 2.16 -5.70 6.88
N PRO A 138 3.48 -5.81 7.12
CA PRO A 138 4.00 -5.66 8.46
C PRO A 138 3.50 -4.31 8.98
N ALA A 139 2.66 -4.31 10.03
CA ALA A 139 2.00 -3.10 10.55
C ALA A 139 2.96 -1.90 10.69
N SER A 140 4.24 -2.18 10.90
CA SER A 140 5.36 -1.23 10.85
C SER A 140 5.48 -0.35 9.58
N TYR A 141 5.13 -0.83 8.39
CA TYR A 141 5.18 -0.02 7.15
C TYR A 141 3.95 0.86 7.00
N ALA A 142 2.78 0.45 7.52
CA ALA A 142 1.59 1.28 7.51
C ALA A 142 1.80 2.61 8.26
N ALA A 143 2.54 2.56 9.38
CA ALA A 143 2.93 3.76 10.13
C ALA A 143 3.83 4.69 9.30
N ILE A 144 4.82 4.14 8.61
CA ILE A 144 5.74 4.90 7.74
C ILE A 144 4.97 5.53 6.57
N TYR A 145 4.17 4.75 5.85
CA TYR A 145 3.42 5.24 4.68
C TYR A 145 2.38 6.30 5.06
N SER A 146 1.65 6.11 6.17
CA SER A 146 0.68 7.11 6.63
C SER A 146 1.34 8.43 7.05
N ALA A 147 2.51 8.36 7.70
CA ALA A 147 3.28 9.53 8.08
C ALA A 147 3.87 10.24 6.86
N TYR A 148 4.38 9.49 5.88
CA TYR A 148 4.91 10.03 4.63
C TYR A 148 3.82 10.73 3.81
N ALA A 149 2.66 10.10 3.63
CA ALA A 149 1.54 10.70 2.92
C ALA A 149 1.07 12.00 3.60
N ARG A 150 1.09 12.04 4.94
CA ARG A 150 0.78 13.27 5.69
C ARG A 150 1.80 14.37 5.41
N LEU A 151 3.09 14.05 5.42
CA LEU A 151 4.16 15.02 5.11
C LEU A 151 3.95 15.63 3.71
N MET A 152 3.73 14.80 2.70
CA MET A 152 3.54 15.26 1.32
C MET A 152 2.30 16.16 1.17
N ARG A 153 1.20 15.87 1.88
CA ARG A 153 0.01 16.74 1.91
C ARG A 153 0.28 18.10 2.54
N GLU A 154 0.99 18.14 3.66
CA GLU A 154 1.31 19.41 4.34
C GLU A 154 2.30 20.25 3.53
N ALA A 155 3.30 19.61 2.89
CA ALA A 155 4.27 20.26 2.01
C ALA A 155 3.63 20.90 0.75
N ALA A 156 2.51 20.34 0.28
CA ALA A 156 1.74 20.93 -0.82
C ALA A 156 1.02 22.24 -0.44
N SER A 157 0.95 22.59 0.85
CA SER A 157 0.32 23.82 1.35
C SER A 157 1.39 24.84 1.81
N PRO A 158 1.71 25.87 1.01
CA PRO A 158 2.89 26.73 1.21
C PRO A 158 2.92 27.61 2.47
N ARG A 159 1.94 27.46 3.38
CA ARG A 159 1.76 28.36 4.54
C ARG A 159 1.83 27.66 5.89
N ASN A 160 2.02 26.34 5.95
CA ASN A 160 1.91 25.58 7.20
C ASN A 160 3.19 24.80 7.59
N HIS A 161 4.33 25.50 7.63
CA HIS A 161 5.63 24.96 8.04
C HIS A 161 5.59 24.24 9.41
N ALA A 162 4.73 24.67 10.34
CA ALA A 162 4.58 24.02 11.64
C ALA A 162 3.88 22.65 11.55
N SER A 163 2.88 22.49 10.69
CA SER A 163 2.28 21.17 10.44
C SER A 163 3.16 20.26 9.60
N GLU A 164 3.86 20.82 8.61
CA GLU A 164 4.84 20.08 7.82
C GLU A 164 5.97 19.53 8.72
N LEU A 165 6.54 20.36 9.60
CA LEU A 165 7.55 19.94 10.57
C LEU A 165 7.04 18.81 11.47
N ARG A 166 5.81 18.91 11.98
CA ARG A 166 5.20 17.86 12.80
C ARG A 166 5.01 16.57 12.02
N ALA A 167 4.57 16.65 10.77
CA ALA A 167 4.41 15.48 9.91
C ALA A 167 5.76 14.80 9.63
N ALA A 168 6.82 15.58 9.38
CA ALA A 168 8.18 15.08 9.20
C ALA A 168 8.72 14.37 10.46
N GLN A 169 8.46 14.92 11.65
CA GLN A 169 8.85 14.30 12.92
C GLN A 169 8.14 12.97 13.14
N VAL A 170 6.86 12.87 12.82
CA VAL A 170 6.10 11.61 12.91
C VAL A 170 6.66 10.56 11.96
N LEU A 171 7.04 10.94 10.73
CA LEU A 171 7.69 10.02 9.80
C LEU A 171 9.04 9.53 10.33
N LEU A 172 9.87 10.44 10.87
CA LEU A 172 11.16 10.08 11.45
C LEU A 172 10.99 9.08 12.60
N GLN A 173 10.00 9.28 13.47
CA GLN A 173 9.72 8.36 14.56
C GLN A 173 9.33 6.97 14.05
N ALA A 174 8.43 6.89 13.06
CA ALA A 174 8.00 5.62 12.47
C ALA A 174 9.20 4.85 11.86
N LEU A 175 10.11 5.56 11.19
CA LEU A 175 11.34 4.99 10.65
C LEU A 175 12.27 4.46 11.75
N GLN A 176 12.47 5.24 12.83
CA GLN A 176 13.31 4.82 13.96
C GLN A 176 12.79 3.56 14.64
N GLU A 177 11.48 3.43 14.81
CA GLU A 177 10.86 2.22 15.38
C GLU A 177 11.06 1.00 14.47
N ARG A 178 10.93 1.17 13.15
CA ARG A 178 11.20 0.09 12.19
C ARG A 178 12.67 -0.33 12.20
N ILE A 179 13.61 0.62 12.26
CA ILE A 179 15.04 0.34 12.36
C ILE A 179 15.32 -0.51 13.59
N ARG A 180 14.81 -0.12 14.76
CA ARG A 180 14.98 -0.89 16.01
C ARG A 180 14.46 -2.33 15.89
N GLY A 181 13.31 -2.51 15.25
CA GLY A 181 12.76 -3.84 14.99
C GLY A 181 13.50 -4.66 13.94
N LEU A 182 14.26 -4.01 13.04
CA LEU A 182 15.16 -4.70 12.10
C LEU A 182 16.46 -5.09 12.78
N GLU A 183 17.05 -4.20 13.57
CA GLU A 183 18.26 -4.47 14.37
C GLU A 183 18.06 -5.72 15.25
N GLY A 184 16.93 -5.82 15.95
CA GLY A 184 16.62 -7.02 16.74
C GLY A 184 16.51 -8.30 15.90
N ARG A 185 15.96 -8.21 14.68
CA ARG A 185 15.85 -9.38 13.78
C ARG A 185 17.18 -9.79 13.15
N VAL A 186 18.06 -8.83 12.88
CA VAL A 186 19.43 -9.08 12.44
C VAL A 186 20.21 -9.80 13.54
N GLU A 187 20.08 -9.31 14.79
CA GLU A 187 20.70 -9.93 15.97
C GLU A 187 20.17 -11.35 16.22
N GLU A 188 18.86 -11.59 16.13
CA GLU A 188 18.24 -12.91 16.25
C GLU A 188 18.69 -13.91 15.17
N ARG A 189 19.03 -13.42 13.97
CA ARG A 189 19.50 -14.25 12.84
C ARG A 189 21.01 -14.43 12.81
N GLY A 190 21.75 -13.69 13.64
CA GLY A 190 23.22 -13.71 13.65
C GLY A 190 23.85 -13.15 12.37
N GLU A 191 23.16 -12.21 11.72
CA GLU A 191 23.62 -11.50 10.51
C GLU A 191 24.43 -10.22 10.84
#